data_AF-A0A2V7WIL7-F1
#
_entry.id   AF-A0A2V7WIL7-F1
#
_cell.length_a   1.000
_cell.length_b   1.000
_cell.length_c   1.000
_cell.angle_alpha   90.00
_cell.angle_beta   90.00
_cell.angle_gamma   90.00
#
_symmetry.space_group_name_H-M   'P 1'
#
loop_
_entity.id
_entity.type
_entity.pdbx_description
1 polymer ?
#
loop_
_entity_poly.entity_id
_entity_poly.type
_entity_poly.pdbx_seq_one_letter_code
_entity_poly.pdbx_strand_id
1 'polypeptide(L)'
;MSTHFLLRRALVSLVLTGGLMVALHRSVPGLRTPFASGLLAVTALLLVLRPIAREGRWSSHLRTRVLLIGNGPMAQKLMDEIEANPKRGYTIIGVVEETPCYETRYSLWLILGQISDLRTIVRAVRPDRIILALSDRRGRMPASELLEFQLNGIVVEDIADAYERFSGKLAIEAVTPGQLIASQRLRKSRLLKATQRVLSFSVALVGLVVFAPLLGLIALAIKLDSGGAVLFRQTRLGKGGRPFQLIKFRTMQPVDSPTSEWVQDNLARITRVGRWLRRLRLDELPQLVNVIRGQMNLVGPRPHPVCNFGLFREAIPYYAARCSVLPGITGWAQIRYRYANNLEQETEKMRYDLYYIKQMSLWLDLRIILQTGRLFLSSLTSAPGDADFYTAPVTQQECARLEAECRPKRPAPALQPVPRLRYAGDTETRSALQAP
;
A
#
# COMPACT_ATOMS: atom_id res chain seq x y z
N MET A 1 0.40 -31.51 11.37
CA MET A 1 0.53 -31.52 9.90
C MET A 1 1.42 -32.69 9.53
N SER A 2 0.92 -33.67 8.76
CA SER A 2 1.63 -34.95 8.57
C SER A 2 2.90 -34.76 7.73
N THR A 3 4.03 -35.28 8.21
CA THR A 3 5.34 -35.31 7.53
C THR A 3 5.23 -35.84 6.09
N HIS A 4 4.29 -36.74 5.85
CA HIS A 4 3.96 -37.28 4.52
C HIS A 4 3.51 -36.22 3.50
N PHE A 5 2.82 -35.15 3.94
CA PHE A 5 2.37 -34.08 3.05
C PHE A 5 3.53 -33.20 2.56
N LEU A 6 4.48 -32.91 3.44
CA LEU A 6 5.70 -32.16 3.12
C LEU A 6 6.60 -32.95 2.16
N LEU A 7 6.79 -34.24 2.44
CA LEU A 7 7.55 -35.15 1.58
C LEU A 7 6.96 -35.25 0.17
N ARG A 8 5.64 -35.43 0.05
CA ARG A 8 4.96 -35.53 -1.25
C ARG A 8 5.14 -34.24 -2.08
N ARG A 9 5.03 -33.06 -1.46
CA ARG A 9 5.22 -31.79 -2.16
C ARG A 9 6.68 -31.50 -2.53
N ALA A 10 7.62 -31.83 -1.63
CA ALA A 10 9.04 -31.75 -1.92
C ALA A 10 9.41 -32.64 -3.12
N LEU A 11 8.88 -33.88 -3.15
CA LEU A 11 9.07 -34.83 -4.25
C LEU A 11 8.49 -34.28 -5.56
N VAL A 12 7.26 -33.78 -5.56
CA VAL A 12 6.63 -33.20 -6.76
C VAL A 12 7.42 -31.99 -7.28
N SER A 13 7.88 -31.11 -6.38
CA SER A 13 8.71 -29.96 -6.76
C SER A 13 10.05 -30.39 -7.32
N LEU A 14 10.69 -31.42 -6.74
CA LEU A 14 11.95 -31.98 -7.22
C LEU A 14 11.80 -32.57 -8.62
N VAL A 15 10.74 -33.36 -8.85
CA VAL A 15 10.47 -34.01 -10.15
C VAL A 15 10.18 -32.97 -11.24
N LEU A 16 9.32 -31.99 -10.98
CA LEU A 16 8.98 -30.93 -11.94
C LEU A 16 10.20 -30.06 -12.29
N THR A 17 10.96 -29.66 -11.27
CA THR A 17 12.12 -28.78 -11.47
C THR A 17 13.27 -29.54 -12.13
N GLY A 18 13.48 -30.81 -11.75
CA GLY A 18 14.45 -31.71 -12.40
C GLY A 18 14.10 -31.98 -13.87
N GLY A 19 12.82 -32.25 -14.16
CA GLY A 19 12.35 -32.46 -15.54
C GLY A 19 12.53 -31.22 -16.42
N LEU A 20 12.19 -30.03 -15.91
CA LEU A 20 12.38 -28.77 -16.61
C LEU A 20 13.87 -28.46 -16.84
N MET A 21 14.73 -28.76 -15.87
CA MET A 21 16.18 -28.60 -15.96
C MET A 21 16.80 -29.48 -17.05
N VAL A 22 16.42 -30.76 -17.10
CA VAL A 22 16.88 -31.69 -18.13
C VAL A 22 16.44 -31.24 -19.52
N ALA A 23 15.19 -30.75 -19.64
CA ALA A 23 14.67 -30.21 -20.89
C ALA A 23 15.46 -28.96 -21.36
N LEU A 24 15.70 -27.99 -20.46
CA LEU A 24 16.46 -26.78 -20.77
C LEU A 24 17.92 -27.07 -21.16
N HIS A 25 18.56 -28.00 -20.46
CA HIS A 25 19.94 -28.41 -20.75
C HIS A 25 20.08 -29.12 -22.11
N ARG A 26 19.05 -29.87 -22.53
CA ARG A 26 19.02 -30.48 -23.87
C ARG A 26 18.79 -29.45 -24.97
N SER A 27 17.83 -28.56 -24.78
CA SER A 27 17.33 -27.65 -25.84
C SER A 27 18.19 -26.42 -26.09
N VAL A 28 19.03 -25.99 -25.13
CA VAL A 28 19.84 -24.76 -25.28
C VAL A 28 21.33 -25.06 -25.09
N PRO A 29 22.13 -25.13 -26.18
CA PRO A 29 23.55 -25.47 -26.12
C PRO A 29 24.37 -24.55 -25.21
N GLY A 30 24.02 -23.26 -25.13
CA GLY A 30 24.69 -22.27 -24.28
C GLY A 30 24.56 -22.50 -22.77
N LEU A 31 23.60 -23.31 -22.33
CA LEU A 31 23.42 -23.68 -20.91
C LEU A 31 24.23 -24.91 -20.49
N ARG A 32 25.08 -25.46 -21.37
CA ARG A 32 25.96 -26.61 -21.06
C ARG A 32 27.31 -26.21 -20.46
N THR A 33 27.56 -24.92 -20.25
CA THR A 33 28.75 -24.47 -19.52
C THR A 33 28.64 -24.83 -18.04
N PRO A 34 29.75 -25.18 -17.36
CA PRO A 34 29.72 -25.60 -15.95
C PRO A 34 29.13 -24.52 -15.02
N PHE A 35 29.30 -23.24 -15.39
CA PHE A 35 28.71 -22.11 -14.69
C PHE A 35 27.19 -22.04 -14.85
N ALA A 36 26.68 -22.21 -16.08
CA ALA A 36 25.24 -22.21 -16.34
C ALA A 36 24.54 -23.41 -15.68
N SER A 37 25.15 -24.61 -15.73
CA SER A 37 24.63 -25.79 -15.03
C SER A 37 24.65 -25.64 -13.51
N GLY A 38 25.69 -25.01 -12.95
CA GLY A 38 25.75 -24.69 -11.52
C GLY A 38 24.67 -23.71 -11.09
N LEU A 39 24.47 -22.62 -11.85
CA LEU A 39 23.42 -21.63 -11.58
C LEU A 39 22.01 -22.25 -11.68
N LEU A 40 21.79 -23.10 -12.67
CA LEU A 40 20.57 -23.87 -12.86
C LEU A 40 20.29 -24.81 -11.67
N ALA A 41 21.29 -25.56 -11.21
CA ALA A 41 21.17 -26.46 -10.06
C ALA A 41 20.87 -25.69 -8.76
N VAL A 42 21.55 -24.57 -8.52
CA VAL A 42 21.27 -23.70 -7.37
C VAL A 42 19.86 -23.12 -7.45
N THR A 43 19.43 -22.67 -8.62
CA THR A 43 18.07 -22.15 -8.83
C THR A 43 17.02 -23.24 -8.58
N ALA A 44 17.26 -24.46 -9.05
CA ALA A 44 16.38 -25.60 -8.82
C ALA A 44 16.30 -25.96 -7.33
N LEU A 45 17.44 -26.02 -6.65
CA LEU A 45 17.52 -26.25 -5.21
C LEU A 45 16.74 -25.18 -4.44
N LEU A 46 16.92 -23.89 -4.77
CA LEU A 46 16.18 -22.79 -4.14
C LEU A 46 14.67 -22.88 -4.40
N LEU A 47 14.24 -23.31 -5.58
CA LEU A 47 12.82 -23.50 -5.91
C LEU A 47 12.19 -24.65 -5.13
N VAL A 48 12.93 -25.74 -4.90
CA VAL A 48 12.49 -26.89 -4.08
C VAL A 48 12.50 -26.57 -2.59
N LEU A 49 13.50 -25.82 -2.11
CA LEU A 49 13.59 -25.41 -0.72
C LEU A 49 12.55 -24.35 -0.35
N ARG A 50 12.08 -23.54 -1.30
CA ARG A 50 11.10 -22.47 -1.05
C ARG A 50 9.76 -22.95 -0.47
N PRO A 51 9.06 -23.96 -1.03
CA PRO A 51 7.84 -24.49 -0.44
C PRO A 51 8.12 -25.16 0.90
N ILE A 52 9.23 -25.89 1.03
CA ILE A 52 9.62 -26.55 2.29
C ILE A 52 9.88 -25.52 3.39
N ALA A 53 10.63 -24.45 3.13
CA ALA A 53 10.87 -23.37 4.09
C ALA A 53 9.63 -22.50 4.35
N ARG A 54 8.74 -22.38 3.35
CA ARG A 54 7.46 -21.67 3.52
C ARG A 54 6.52 -22.46 4.43
N GLU A 55 6.46 -23.77 4.31
CA GLU A 55 5.57 -24.65 5.06
C GLU A 55 6.21 -25.16 6.38
N GLY A 56 7.55 -25.21 6.47
CA GLY A 56 8.29 -25.42 7.70
C GLY A 56 8.03 -24.30 8.71
N ARG A 57 7.97 -23.04 8.23
CA ARG A 57 7.46 -21.89 9.01
C ARG A 57 6.00 -22.03 9.47
N TRP A 58 5.27 -23.05 9.01
CA TRP A 58 3.89 -23.34 9.44
C TRP A 58 3.83 -24.39 10.55
N SER A 59 4.94 -25.08 10.86
CA SER A 59 5.04 -25.90 12.07
C SER A 59 4.96 -24.98 13.30
N SER A 60 4.14 -25.34 14.30
CA SER A 60 3.93 -24.57 15.54
C SER A 60 5.24 -24.23 16.25
N HIS A 61 6.27 -25.07 16.11
CA HIS A 61 7.59 -24.89 16.70
C HIS A 61 8.47 -23.82 16.04
N LEU A 62 8.13 -23.38 14.82
CA LEU A 62 8.88 -22.34 14.09
C LEU A 62 8.14 -20.99 14.07
N ARG A 63 7.08 -20.85 14.86
CA ARG A 63 6.35 -19.59 15.01
C ARG A 63 7.07 -18.70 16.00
N THR A 64 7.27 -17.44 15.62
CA THR A 64 7.79 -16.40 16.53
C THR A 64 6.74 -16.13 17.60
N ARG A 65 7.10 -16.43 18.83
CA ARG A 65 6.27 -16.27 20.01
C ARG A 65 6.36 -14.82 20.50
N VAL A 66 5.23 -14.12 20.48
CA VAL A 66 5.14 -12.68 20.75
C VAL A 66 4.48 -12.44 22.10
N LEU A 67 5.13 -11.66 22.95
CA LEU A 67 4.57 -11.10 24.17
C LEU A 67 4.23 -9.63 23.94
N LEU A 68 3.00 -9.23 24.23
CA LEU A 68 2.56 -7.84 24.10
C LEU A 68 2.53 -7.19 25.48
N ILE A 69 3.11 -6.00 25.63
CA ILE A 69 3.07 -5.23 26.87
C ILE A 69 2.18 -4.00 26.65
N GLY A 70 1.02 -3.97 27.30
CA GLY A 70 -0.02 -2.96 27.15
C GLY A 70 -1.24 -3.48 26.38
N ASN A 71 -2.42 -2.99 26.76
CA ASN A 71 -3.74 -3.41 26.23
C ASN A 71 -4.50 -2.27 25.54
N GLY A 72 -3.81 -1.18 25.15
CA GLY A 72 -4.44 -0.01 24.54
C GLY A 72 -5.06 -0.27 23.15
N PRO A 73 -5.76 0.72 22.56
CA PRO A 73 -6.45 0.55 21.28
C PRO A 73 -5.55 0.15 20.10
N MET A 74 -4.29 0.59 20.11
CA MET A 74 -3.30 0.19 19.10
C MET A 74 -2.89 -1.28 19.27
N ALA A 75 -2.81 -1.76 20.51
CA ALA A 75 -2.53 -3.15 20.84
C ALA A 75 -3.60 -4.06 20.20
N GLN A 76 -4.88 -3.69 20.36
CA GLN A 76 -6.00 -4.38 19.73
C GLN A 76 -5.89 -4.40 18.20
N LYS A 77 -5.66 -3.26 17.54
CA LYS A 77 -5.45 -3.19 16.09
C LYS A 77 -4.31 -4.08 15.60
N LEU A 78 -3.22 -4.17 16.36
CA LEU A 78 -2.09 -5.03 16.03
C LEU A 78 -2.46 -6.51 16.19
N MET A 79 -3.19 -6.88 17.25
CA MET A 79 -3.67 -8.24 17.46
C MET A 79 -4.55 -8.69 16.30
N ASP A 80 -5.55 -7.88 15.92
CA ASP A 80 -6.44 -8.15 14.78
C ASP A 80 -5.66 -8.39 13.47
N GLU A 81 -4.61 -7.59 13.21
CA GLU A 81 -3.79 -7.74 12.00
C GLU A 81 -2.93 -9.02 12.00
N ILE A 82 -2.46 -9.45 13.17
CA ILE A 82 -1.72 -10.72 13.33
C ILE A 82 -2.66 -11.90 13.11
N GLU A 83 -3.87 -11.86 13.68
CA GLU A 83 -4.90 -12.89 13.51
C GLU A 83 -5.41 -13.02 12.08
N ALA A 84 -5.65 -11.89 11.41
CA ALA A 84 -6.08 -11.88 10.02
C ALA A 84 -5.03 -12.50 9.06
N ASN A 85 -3.77 -12.61 9.49
CA ASN A 85 -2.66 -13.11 8.69
C ASN A 85 -1.87 -14.25 9.37
N PRO A 86 -2.51 -15.39 9.70
CA PRO A 86 -1.86 -16.47 10.47
C PRO A 86 -0.70 -17.13 9.70
N LYS A 87 -0.67 -16.97 8.37
CA LYS A 87 0.38 -17.47 7.45
C LYS A 87 1.74 -16.82 7.65
N ARG A 88 1.87 -15.80 8.52
CA ARG A 88 3.13 -15.10 8.80
C ARG A 88 3.99 -15.77 9.88
N GLY A 89 3.46 -16.77 10.58
CA GLY A 89 4.22 -17.54 11.56
C GLY A 89 4.47 -16.79 12.87
N TYR A 90 3.52 -15.98 13.32
CA TYR A 90 3.57 -15.33 14.64
C TYR A 90 2.45 -15.88 15.51
N THR A 91 2.67 -15.95 16.82
CA THR A 91 1.64 -16.35 17.77
C THR A 91 1.77 -15.48 19.01
N ILE A 92 0.68 -14.79 19.34
CA ILE A 92 0.58 -14.00 20.56
C ILE A 92 0.40 -14.99 21.70
N ILE A 93 1.36 -15.03 22.63
CA ILE A 93 1.34 -15.97 23.76
C ILE A 93 0.49 -15.41 24.90
N GLY A 94 0.47 -14.09 25.02
CA GLY A 94 -0.30 -13.38 26.03
C GLY A 94 0.01 -11.90 26.05
N VAL A 95 -0.73 -11.19 26.89
CA VAL A 95 -0.64 -9.75 27.08
C VAL A 95 -0.28 -9.47 28.54
N VAL A 96 0.67 -8.56 28.75
CA VAL A 96 1.04 -8.03 30.07
C VAL A 96 0.41 -6.66 30.21
N GLU A 97 -0.32 -6.41 31.30
CA GLU A 97 -1.02 -5.15 31.49
C GLU A 97 -0.13 -4.05 32.07
N GLU A 98 -0.34 -2.82 31.58
CA GLU A 98 0.30 -1.60 32.11
C GLU A 98 -0.40 -1.11 33.39
N THR A 99 -1.73 -1.23 33.44
CA THR A 99 -2.57 -0.85 34.58
C THR A 99 -3.66 -1.91 34.73
N PRO A 100 -4.02 -2.33 35.96
CA PRO A 100 -5.12 -3.25 36.18
C PRO A 100 -6.41 -2.62 35.64
N CYS A 101 -6.95 -3.19 34.56
CA CYS A 101 -8.20 -2.72 33.98
C CYS A 101 -9.32 -3.62 34.49
N TYR A 102 -10.19 -3.10 35.35
CA TYR A 102 -11.32 -3.85 35.91
C TYR A 102 -12.50 -3.99 34.93
N GLU A 103 -12.48 -3.30 33.79
CA GLU A 103 -13.52 -3.41 32.76
C GLU A 103 -13.10 -4.40 31.67
N THR A 104 -13.20 -5.69 32.01
CA THR A 104 -13.19 -6.78 31.05
C THR A 104 -14.36 -6.64 30.07
N ARG A 105 -14.08 -6.09 28.89
CA ARG A 105 -14.86 -6.40 27.69
C ARG A 105 -13.93 -6.63 26.52
N TYR A 106 -13.93 -7.90 26.08
CA TYR A 106 -13.41 -8.43 24.82
C TYR A 106 -11.90 -8.63 24.74
N SER A 107 -11.44 -9.81 25.14
CA SER A 107 -10.14 -10.32 24.74
C SER A 107 -10.15 -11.85 24.82
N LEU A 108 -10.05 -12.52 23.67
CA LEU A 108 -9.84 -13.98 23.53
C LEU A 108 -8.43 -14.42 24.03
N TRP A 109 -7.73 -13.54 24.74
CA TRP A 109 -6.28 -13.58 24.94
C TRP A 109 -5.94 -13.76 26.41
N LEU A 110 -4.87 -14.54 26.65
CA LEU A 110 -4.37 -14.82 27.99
C LEU A 110 -3.64 -13.59 28.54
N ILE A 111 -4.23 -12.94 29.54
CA ILE A 111 -3.54 -11.92 30.35
C ILE A 111 -2.59 -12.65 31.31
N LEU A 112 -1.29 -12.38 31.18
CA LEU A 112 -0.24 -13.11 31.90
C LEU A 112 0.14 -12.48 33.23
N GLY A 113 -0.29 -11.23 33.48
CA GLY A 113 -0.01 -10.49 34.69
C GLY A 113 0.30 -9.02 34.43
N GLN A 114 0.93 -8.37 35.40
CA GLN A 114 1.31 -6.96 35.35
C GLN A 114 2.77 -6.77 34.94
N ILE A 115 3.09 -5.54 34.53
CA ILE A 115 4.46 -5.16 34.14
C ILE A 115 5.50 -5.33 35.26
N SER A 116 5.08 -5.30 36.54
CA SER A 116 5.94 -5.58 37.69
C SER A 116 6.46 -7.02 37.72
N ASP A 117 5.69 -7.97 37.19
CA ASP A 117 6.05 -9.39 37.17
C ASP A 117 6.71 -9.80 35.85
N LEU A 118 7.11 -8.84 35.03
CA LEU A 118 7.61 -9.06 33.67
C LEU A 118 8.78 -10.05 33.64
N ARG A 119 9.73 -9.95 34.58
CA ARG A 119 10.85 -10.89 34.70
C ARG A 119 10.39 -12.34 34.92
N THR A 120 9.37 -12.55 35.75
CA THR A 120 8.80 -13.88 36.04
C THR A 120 8.07 -14.42 34.82
N ILE A 121 7.26 -13.58 34.18
CA ILE A 121 6.49 -13.93 32.98
C ILE A 121 7.43 -14.31 31.81
N VAL A 122 8.44 -13.49 31.53
CA VAL A 122 9.39 -13.74 30.43
C VAL A 122 10.18 -15.03 30.65
N ARG A 123 10.57 -15.33 31.91
CA ARG A 123 11.27 -16.59 32.24
C ARG A 123 10.39 -17.82 32.06
N ALA A 124 9.11 -17.73 32.44
CA ALA A 124 8.16 -18.84 32.33
C ALA A 124 7.76 -19.08 30.85
N VAL A 125 7.46 -18.00 30.13
CA VAL A 125 6.88 -18.07 28.80
C VAL A 125 7.94 -18.18 27.69
N ARG A 126 9.14 -17.62 27.92
CA ARG A 126 10.27 -17.55 26.96
C ARG A 126 9.83 -17.02 25.58
N PRO A 127 9.39 -15.75 25.47
CA PRO A 127 9.03 -15.16 24.20
C PRO A 127 10.27 -14.92 23.31
N ASP A 128 10.09 -15.04 21.99
CA ASP A 128 11.13 -14.66 21.02
C ASP A 128 11.16 -13.14 20.80
N ARG A 129 10.04 -12.47 21.10
CA ARG A 129 9.82 -11.07 20.80
C ARG A 129 8.86 -10.41 21.79
N ILE A 130 9.20 -9.19 22.20
CA ILE A 130 8.39 -8.34 23.07
C ILE A 130 7.98 -7.09 22.28
N ILE A 131 6.69 -6.81 22.24
CA ILE A 131 6.13 -5.61 21.60
C ILE A 131 5.63 -4.66 22.68
N LEU A 132 6.16 -3.43 22.67
CA LEU A 132 5.82 -2.38 23.62
C LEU A 132 4.64 -1.56 23.10
N ALA A 133 3.47 -1.75 23.71
CA ALA A 133 2.21 -1.08 23.42
C ALA A 133 1.76 -0.15 24.56
N LEU A 134 2.73 0.51 25.19
CA LEU A 134 2.49 1.41 26.33
C LEU A 134 1.90 2.74 25.86
N SER A 135 0.88 3.22 26.57
CA SER A 135 0.26 4.51 26.26
C SER A 135 1.11 5.68 26.76
N ASP A 136 1.81 5.50 27.88
CA ASP A 136 2.81 6.44 28.39
C ASP A 136 4.15 5.74 28.60
N ARG A 137 5.21 6.29 27.97
CA ARG A 137 6.58 5.79 28.11
C ARG A 137 7.33 6.43 29.28
N ARG A 138 6.81 7.53 29.85
CA ARG A 138 7.49 8.30 30.89
C ARG A 138 7.28 7.62 32.24
N GLY A 139 8.35 7.03 32.78
CA GLY A 139 8.40 6.47 34.14
C GLY A 139 7.82 5.07 34.33
N ARG A 140 7.09 4.52 33.35
CA ARG A 140 6.49 3.17 33.44
C ARG A 140 7.17 2.10 32.59
N MET A 141 8.06 2.49 31.68
CA MET A 141 8.80 1.54 30.86
C MET A 141 9.94 0.90 31.68
N PRO A 142 9.96 -0.42 31.88
CA PRO A 142 11.05 -1.11 32.59
C PRO A 142 12.28 -1.22 31.68
N ALA A 143 12.93 -0.08 31.42
CA ALA A 143 14.00 0.04 30.42
C ALA A 143 15.19 -0.88 30.70
N SER A 144 15.56 -1.06 31.97
CA SER A 144 16.64 -1.97 32.39
C SER A 144 16.31 -3.43 32.08
N GLU A 145 15.10 -3.88 32.39
CA GLU A 145 14.66 -5.26 32.11
C GLU A 145 14.55 -5.52 30.60
N LEU A 146 13.97 -4.56 29.85
CA LEU A 146 13.86 -4.67 28.41
C LEU A 146 15.23 -4.73 27.73
N LEU A 147 16.20 -3.94 28.21
CA LEU A 147 17.57 -4.01 27.72
C LEU A 147 18.22 -5.36 28.04
N GLU A 148 18.03 -5.90 29.25
CA GLU A 148 18.51 -7.23 29.63
C GLU A 148 17.91 -8.32 28.71
N PHE A 149 16.60 -8.27 28.43
CA PHE A 149 15.96 -9.20 27.50
C PHE A 149 16.53 -9.07 26.09
N GLN A 150 16.78 -7.85 25.62
CA GLN A 150 17.36 -7.59 24.31
C GLN A 150 18.79 -8.12 24.18
N LEU A 151 19.62 -7.96 25.22
CA LEU A 151 20.97 -8.52 25.27
C LEU A 151 20.96 -10.06 25.31
N ASN A 152 19.93 -10.65 25.89
CA ASN A 152 19.71 -12.11 25.90
C ASN A 152 19.05 -12.64 24.60
N GLY A 153 18.94 -11.80 23.57
CA GLY A 153 18.48 -12.21 22.23
C GLY A 153 16.97 -12.10 21.98
N ILE A 154 16.19 -11.60 22.93
CA ILE A 154 14.75 -11.33 22.74
C ILE A 154 14.59 -10.02 21.97
N VAL A 155 13.89 -10.04 20.83
CA VAL A 155 13.70 -8.79 20.07
C VAL A 155 12.67 -7.91 20.76
N VAL A 156 13.09 -6.76 21.26
CA VAL A 156 12.18 -5.73 21.78
C VAL A 156 11.91 -4.70 20.68
N GLU A 157 10.64 -4.46 20.37
CA GLU A 157 10.24 -3.45 19.40
C GLU A 157 9.04 -2.62 19.87
N ASP A 158 8.90 -1.43 19.30
CA ASP A 158 7.74 -0.58 19.56
C ASP A 158 6.51 -1.05 18.76
N ILE A 159 5.32 -0.78 19.31
CA ILE A 159 4.07 -1.12 18.64
C ILE A 159 3.91 -0.47 17.26
N ALA A 160 4.38 0.77 17.05
CA ALA A 160 4.26 1.42 15.74
C ALA A 160 5.08 0.68 14.67
N ASP A 161 6.31 0.29 15.01
CA ASP A 161 7.19 -0.47 14.11
C ASP A 161 6.67 -1.91 13.89
N ALA A 162 6.14 -2.55 14.93
CA ALA A 162 5.47 -3.83 14.81
C ALA A 162 4.28 -3.73 13.86
N TYR A 163 3.37 -2.79 14.10
CA TYR A 163 2.19 -2.57 13.28
C TYR A 163 2.56 -2.33 11.81
N GLU A 164 3.59 -1.52 11.53
CA GLU A 164 4.11 -1.32 10.18
C GLU A 164 4.59 -2.62 9.52
N ARG A 165 5.36 -3.42 10.26
CA ARG A 165 5.92 -4.69 9.78
C ARG A 165 4.82 -5.72 9.48
N PHE A 166 3.77 -5.75 10.30
CA PHE A 166 2.64 -6.66 10.14
C PHE A 166 1.64 -6.17 9.10
N SER A 167 1.14 -4.96 9.17
CA SER A 167 0.12 -4.48 8.23
C SER A 167 0.71 -4.09 6.86
N GLY A 168 1.96 -3.63 6.85
CA GLY A 168 2.52 -2.89 5.72
C GLY A 168 1.89 -1.50 5.57
N LYS A 169 1.37 -0.93 6.65
CA LYS A 169 0.71 0.38 6.75
C LYS A 169 1.36 1.21 7.84
N LEU A 170 1.39 2.53 7.69
CA LEU A 170 1.79 3.43 8.76
C LEU A 170 0.59 3.66 9.69
N ALA A 171 0.78 3.49 11.01
CA ALA A 171 -0.22 3.87 12.00
C ALA A 171 -0.21 5.40 12.20
N ILE A 172 -0.97 6.13 11.39
CA ILE A 172 -1.02 7.61 11.41
C ILE A 172 -1.32 8.13 12.83
N GLU A 173 -2.14 7.40 13.60
CA GLU A 173 -2.59 7.77 14.93
C GLU A 173 -1.55 7.54 16.04
N ALA A 174 -0.67 6.55 15.89
CA ALA A 174 0.38 6.25 16.89
C ALA A 174 1.69 6.98 16.62
N VAL A 175 1.88 7.44 15.39
CA VAL A 175 3.15 7.99 14.96
C VAL A 175 3.21 9.48 15.30
N THR A 176 4.09 9.81 16.25
CA THR A 176 4.32 11.20 16.65
C THR A 176 5.11 11.97 15.56
N PRO A 177 4.90 13.29 15.41
CA PRO A 177 5.68 14.10 14.49
C PRO A 177 7.19 13.97 14.72
N GLY A 178 7.64 13.90 15.98
CA GLY A 178 9.04 13.71 16.35
C GLY A 178 9.62 12.39 15.83
N GLN A 179 8.88 11.29 15.92
CA GLN A 179 9.29 9.99 15.38
C GLN A 179 9.38 10.02 13.84
N LEU A 180 8.46 10.69 13.14
CA LEU A 180 8.55 10.87 11.70
C LEU A 180 9.78 11.68 11.32
N ILE A 181 9.97 12.85 11.93
CA ILE A 181 11.08 13.75 11.62
C ILE A 181 12.43 13.08 11.91
N ALA A 182 12.56 12.39 13.05
CA ALA A 182 13.77 11.69 13.44
C ALA A 182 14.06 10.46 12.58
N SER A 183 13.06 9.93 11.86
CA SER A 183 13.25 8.74 11.05
C SER A 183 14.18 9.01 9.87
N GLN A 184 15.40 8.47 9.95
CA GLN A 184 16.37 8.46 8.84
C GLN A 184 15.78 7.80 7.58
N ARG A 185 14.77 6.93 7.75
CA ARG A 185 14.06 6.27 6.65
C ARG A 185 13.32 7.23 5.73
N LEU A 186 12.89 8.42 6.18
CA LEU A 186 12.31 9.44 5.30
C LEU A 186 13.39 10.17 4.47
N ARG A 187 14.64 10.21 4.93
CA ARG A 187 15.77 10.76 4.18
C ARG A 187 16.26 9.74 3.15
N LYS A 188 15.70 9.83 1.96
CA LYS A 188 16.06 8.95 0.84
C LYS A 188 17.31 9.45 0.13
N SER A 189 18.28 8.55 -0.11
CA SER A 189 19.51 8.88 -0.82
C SER A 189 19.23 9.42 -2.22
N ARG A 190 20.05 10.36 -2.68
CA ARG A 190 19.96 10.90 -4.04
C ARG A 190 20.15 9.80 -5.08
N LEU A 191 21.06 8.87 -4.79
CA LEU A 191 21.32 7.69 -5.62
C LEU A 191 20.07 6.83 -5.79
N LEU A 192 19.35 6.47 -4.72
CA LEU A 192 18.12 5.69 -4.82
C LEU A 192 17.09 6.36 -5.73
N LYS A 193 16.86 7.67 -5.54
CA LYS A 193 15.92 8.44 -6.38
C LYS A 193 16.36 8.48 -7.84
N ALA A 194 17.66 8.63 -8.10
CA ALA A 194 18.22 8.63 -9.45
C ALA A 194 18.06 7.24 -10.10
N THR A 195 18.38 6.15 -9.39
CA THR A 195 18.21 4.78 -9.89
C THR A 195 16.75 4.47 -10.21
N GLN A 196 15.81 4.81 -9.31
CA GLN A 196 14.38 4.67 -9.56
C GLN A 196 13.93 5.46 -10.79
N ARG A 197 14.49 6.67 -10.97
CA ARG A 197 14.18 7.53 -12.10
C ARG A 197 14.66 6.95 -13.42
N VAL A 198 15.91 6.50 -13.49
CA VAL A 198 16.47 5.85 -14.67
C VAL A 198 15.68 4.59 -15.02
N LEU A 199 15.43 3.72 -14.03
CA LEU A 199 14.64 2.51 -14.23
C LEU A 199 13.24 2.81 -14.75
N SER A 200 12.55 3.77 -14.13
CA SER A 200 11.21 4.19 -14.55
C SER A 200 11.21 4.74 -15.98
N PHE A 201 12.20 5.56 -16.33
CA PHE A 201 12.35 6.11 -17.68
C PHE A 201 12.61 5.01 -18.71
N SER A 202 13.58 4.12 -18.48
CA SER A 202 13.94 3.04 -19.40
C SER A 202 12.76 2.11 -19.65
N VAL A 203 12.07 1.67 -18.60
CA VAL A 203 10.91 0.79 -18.73
C VAL A 203 9.73 1.51 -19.39
N ALA A 204 9.52 2.80 -19.12
CA ALA A 204 8.46 3.56 -19.78
C ALA A 204 8.75 3.79 -21.27
N LEU A 205 10.00 4.04 -21.64
CA LEU A 205 10.42 4.18 -23.03
C LEU A 205 10.21 2.88 -23.81
N VAL A 206 10.73 1.77 -23.28
CA VAL A 206 10.54 0.43 -23.89
C VAL A 206 9.05 0.10 -23.96
N GLY A 207 8.30 0.33 -22.88
CA GLY A 207 6.86 0.09 -22.84
C GLY A 207 6.10 0.91 -23.89
N LEU A 208 6.45 2.18 -24.10
CA LEU A 208 5.80 3.00 -25.09
C LEU A 208 6.05 2.51 -26.51
N VAL A 209 7.28 2.06 -26.82
CA VAL A 209 7.63 1.49 -28.14
C VAL A 209 6.91 0.16 -28.36
N VAL A 210 6.99 -0.76 -27.39
CA VAL A 210 6.38 -2.10 -27.49
C VAL A 210 4.85 -2.02 -27.57
N PHE A 211 4.23 -1.14 -26.79
CA PHE A 211 2.77 -0.99 -26.79
C PHE A 211 2.25 0.04 -27.81
N ALA A 212 3.11 0.73 -28.57
CA ALA A 212 2.70 1.68 -29.60
C ALA A 212 1.58 1.16 -30.54
N PRO A 213 1.69 -0.04 -31.16
CA PRO A 213 0.62 -0.56 -32.02
C PRO A 213 -0.69 -0.76 -31.25
N LEU A 214 -0.61 -1.27 -30.02
CA LEU A 214 -1.79 -1.46 -29.17
C LEU A 214 -2.44 -0.12 -28.78
N LEU A 215 -1.65 0.91 -28.47
CA LEU A 215 -2.15 2.26 -28.19
C LEU A 215 -2.90 2.84 -29.39
N GLY A 216 -2.41 2.60 -30.61
CA GLY A 216 -3.10 2.98 -31.85
C GLY A 216 -4.44 2.28 -32.04
N LEU A 217 -4.49 0.97 -31.79
CA LEU A 217 -5.75 0.20 -31.85
C LEU A 217 -6.76 0.66 -30.81
N ILE A 218 -6.31 0.92 -29.57
CA ILE A 218 -7.17 1.46 -28.51
C ILE A 218 -7.69 2.85 -28.89
N ALA A 219 -6.83 3.71 -29.46
CA ALA A 219 -7.23 5.04 -29.91
C ALA A 219 -8.34 4.97 -30.98
N LEU A 220 -8.19 4.07 -31.95
CA LEU A 220 -9.20 3.82 -32.97
C LEU A 220 -10.51 3.30 -32.36
N ALA A 221 -10.44 2.30 -31.47
CA ALA A 221 -11.61 1.74 -30.80
C ALA A 221 -12.39 2.80 -29.98
N ILE A 222 -11.69 3.71 -29.30
CA ILE A 222 -12.32 4.82 -28.58
C ILE A 222 -13.02 5.78 -29.55
N LYS A 223 -12.39 6.09 -30.68
CA LYS A 223 -12.96 7.00 -31.70
C LYS A 223 -14.21 6.43 -32.36
N LEU A 224 -14.25 5.10 -32.56
CA LEU A 224 -15.40 4.39 -33.10
C LEU A 224 -16.54 4.24 -32.07
N ASP A 225 -16.24 4.06 -30.77
CA ASP A 225 -17.27 3.91 -29.72
C ASP A 225 -17.83 5.26 -29.22
N SER A 226 -16.99 6.31 -29.15
CA SER A 226 -17.42 7.64 -28.72
C SER A 226 -16.70 8.72 -29.54
N GLY A 227 -17.44 9.49 -30.36
CA GLY A 227 -16.88 10.41 -31.36
C GLY A 227 -16.01 11.58 -30.87
N GLY A 228 -15.63 11.66 -29.59
CA GLY A 228 -14.79 12.76 -29.05
C GLY A 228 -13.30 12.44 -28.93
N ALA A 229 -12.60 13.17 -28.06
CA ALA A 229 -11.15 13.05 -27.90
C ALA A 229 -10.73 11.68 -27.35
N VAL A 230 -9.66 11.11 -27.91
CA VAL A 230 -9.09 9.82 -27.48
C VAL A 230 -8.46 9.91 -26.10
N LEU A 231 -7.72 11.01 -25.85
CA LEU A 231 -7.02 11.24 -24.60
C LEU A 231 -7.80 12.18 -23.70
N PHE A 232 -7.90 11.82 -22.43
CA PHE A 232 -8.38 12.66 -21.36
C PHE A 232 -7.20 13.21 -20.56
N ARG A 233 -7.23 14.51 -20.27
CA ARG A 233 -6.20 15.21 -19.50
C ARG A 233 -6.81 15.78 -18.23
N GLN A 234 -6.12 15.63 -17.10
CA GLN A 234 -6.56 16.19 -15.83
C GLN A 234 -5.38 16.70 -15.02
N THR A 235 -5.53 17.90 -14.47
CA THR A 235 -4.53 18.48 -13.57
C THR A 235 -4.50 17.70 -12.26
N ARG A 236 -3.32 17.20 -11.92
CA ARG A 236 -3.04 16.46 -10.69
C ARG A 236 -1.84 17.07 -9.97
N LEU A 237 -1.70 16.80 -8.68
CA LEU A 237 -0.53 17.21 -7.91
C LEU A 237 0.58 16.17 -7.99
N GLY A 238 1.78 16.64 -8.29
CA GLY A 238 3.01 15.86 -8.32
C GLY A 238 3.94 16.19 -7.15
N LYS A 239 5.24 15.92 -7.36
CA LYS A 239 6.26 16.15 -6.35
C LYS A 239 6.35 17.63 -5.97
N GLY A 240 6.42 17.90 -4.67
CA GLY A 240 6.42 19.25 -4.08
C GLY A 240 5.09 19.98 -4.24
N GLY A 241 3.99 19.27 -4.52
CA GLY A 241 2.69 19.88 -4.77
C GLY A 241 2.60 20.59 -6.13
N ARG A 242 3.55 20.35 -7.04
CA ARG A 242 3.55 20.99 -8.36
C ARG A 242 2.45 20.38 -9.24
N PRO A 243 1.53 21.17 -9.82
CA PRO A 243 0.51 20.64 -10.71
C PRO A 243 1.13 20.14 -12.02
N PHE A 244 0.59 19.04 -12.55
CA PHE A 244 0.93 18.54 -13.88
C PHE A 244 -0.30 17.93 -14.56
N GLN A 245 -0.25 17.81 -15.88
CA GLN A 245 -1.33 17.21 -16.67
C GLN A 245 -1.15 15.69 -16.76
N LEU A 246 -1.98 14.94 -16.04
CA LEU A 246 -2.06 13.49 -16.16
C LEU A 246 -2.77 13.11 -17.46
N ILE A 247 -2.17 12.21 -18.24
CA ILE A 247 -2.71 11.74 -19.53
C ILE A 247 -3.23 10.32 -19.36
N LYS A 248 -4.47 10.07 -19.78
CA LYS A 248 -5.06 8.72 -19.85
C LYS A 248 -5.97 8.59 -21.06
N PHE A 249 -6.35 7.38 -21.42
CA PHE A 249 -7.41 7.21 -22.41
C PHE A 249 -8.76 7.64 -21.84
N ARG A 250 -9.61 8.14 -22.72
CA ARG A 250 -10.99 8.48 -22.38
C ARG A 250 -11.81 7.19 -22.24
N THR A 251 -12.37 6.98 -21.05
CA THR A 251 -13.21 5.81 -20.74
C THR A 251 -14.63 6.18 -20.34
N MET A 252 -14.95 7.48 -20.30
CA MET A 252 -16.20 8.00 -19.77
C MET A 252 -16.79 9.04 -20.72
N GLN A 253 -18.13 9.08 -20.77
CA GLN A 253 -18.88 10.11 -21.46
C GLN A 253 -18.81 11.45 -20.71
N PRO A 254 -18.83 12.59 -21.43
CA PRO A 254 -18.85 13.90 -20.81
C PRO A 254 -20.25 14.13 -20.19
N VAL A 255 -20.33 14.98 -19.17
CA VAL A 255 -21.59 15.38 -18.56
C VAL A 255 -21.51 16.87 -18.30
N ASP A 256 -22.63 17.57 -18.44
CA ASP A 256 -22.73 19.03 -18.25
C ASP A 256 -22.83 19.44 -16.77
N SER A 257 -22.93 18.49 -15.83
CA SER A 257 -23.11 18.71 -14.39
C SER A 257 -21.83 18.41 -13.58
N PRO A 258 -21.70 18.92 -12.33
CA PRO A 258 -20.53 18.67 -11.50
C PRO A 258 -20.37 17.17 -11.24
N THR A 259 -19.22 16.65 -11.63
CA THR A 259 -18.91 15.23 -11.53
C THR A 259 -18.51 14.87 -10.10
N SER A 260 -19.16 13.86 -9.50
CA SER A 260 -18.75 13.32 -8.21
C SER A 260 -17.30 12.82 -8.24
N GLU A 261 -16.61 12.94 -7.10
CA GLU A 261 -15.24 12.48 -6.90
C GLU A 261 -15.15 10.96 -6.69
N TRP A 262 -16.26 10.31 -6.33
CA TRP A 262 -16.31 8.90 -5.97
C TRP A 262 -16.52 7.98 -7.17
N VAL A 263 -15.96 6.77 -7.09
CA VAL A 263 -15.97 5.84 -8.23
C VAL A 263 -17.37 5.33 -8.55
N GLN A 264 -18.17 5.02 -7.52
CA GLN A 264 -19.51 4.45 -7.65
C GLN A 264 -20.48 5.38 -8.38
N ASP A 265 -20.39 6.69 -8.11
CA ASP A 265 -21.27 7.71 -8.68
C ASP A 265 -21.06 7.91 -10.19
N ASN A 266 -19.97 7.37 -10.74
CA ASN A 266 -19.57 7.57 -12.13
C ASN A 266 -19.72 6.30 -13.00
N LEU A 267 -20.30 5.22 -12.48
CA LEU A 267 -20.38 3.93 -13.19
C LEU A 267 -21.20 4.01 -14.48
N ALA A 268 -22.33 4.71 -14.46
CA ALA A 268 -23.22 4.90 -15.60
C ALA A 268 -22.53 5.63 -16.77
N ARG A 269 -21.47 6.39 -16.50
CA ARG A 269 -20.75 7.19 -17.50
C ARG A 269 -19.74 6.39 -18.31
N ILE A 270 -19.41 5.16 -17.90
CA ILE A 270 -18.34 4.36 -18.50
C ILE A 270 -18.80 3.82 -19.87
N THR A 271 -18.03 4.10 -20.93
CA THR A 271 -18.33 3.60 -22.28
C THR A 271 -18.10 2.08 -22.40
N ARG A 272 -18.58 1.45 -23.47
CA ARG A 272 -18.43 0.00 -23.67
C ARG A 272 -16.95 -0.38 -23.79
N VAL A 273 -16.20 0.33 -24.63
CA VAL A 273 -14.74 0.18 -24.72
C VAL A 273 -14.08 0.58 -23.41
N GLY A 274 -14.53 1.67 -22.78
CA GLY A 274 -14.01 2.16 -21.50
C GLY A 274 -14.11 1.13 -20.37
N ARG A 275 -15.15 0.30 -20.35
CA ARG A 275 -15.32 -0.78 -19.37
C ARG A 275 -14.19 -1.80 -19.47
N TRP A 276 -13.84 -2.24 -20.69
CA TRP A 276 -12.72 -3.14 -20.92
C TRP A 276 -11.37 -2.50 -20.62
N LEU A 277 -11.17 -1.25 -21.03
CA LEU A 277 -9.92 -0.52 -20.78
C LEU A 277 -9.65 -0.36 -19.28
N ARG A 278 -10.64 0.03 -18.48
CA ARG A 278 -10.50 0.19 -17.02
C ARG A 278 -10.29 -1.15 -16.32
N ARG A 279 -10.96 -2.20 -16.79
CA ARG A 279 -10.82 -3.55 -16.25
C ARG A 279 -9.38 -4.06 -16.41
N LEU A 280 -8.81 -3.88 -17.59
CA LEU A 280 -7.45 -4.27 -17.90
C LEU A 280 -6.41 -3.18 -17.52
N ARG A 281 -6.85 -2.04 -16.98
CA ARG A 281 -6.02 -0.85 -16.70
C ARG A 281 -5.24 -0.34 -17.92
N LEU A 282 -5.70 -0.65 -19.13
CA LEU A 282 -5.10 -0.18 -20.37
C LEU A 282 -5.32 1.33 -20.56
N ASP A 283 -6.32 1.89 -19.87
CA ASP A 283 -6.58 3.34 -19.89
C ASP A 283 -5.44 4.17 -19.29
N GLU A 284 -4.62 3.57 -18.44
CA GLU A 284 -3.49 4.21 -17.76
C GLU A 284 -2.18 4.15 -18.57
N LEU A 285 -2.09 3.39 -19.67
CA LEU A 285 -0.87 3.28 -20.47
C LEU A 285 -0.33 4.61 -21.01
N PRO A 286 -1.17 5.60 -21.42
CA PRO A 286 -0.66 6.91 -21.83
C PRO A 286 0.13 7.66 -20.73
N GLN A 287 0.00 7.27 -19.46
CA GLN A 287 0.78 7.83 -18.35
C GLN A 287 2.28 7.51 -18.47
N LEU A 288 2.68 6.53 -19.30
CA LEU A 288 4.10 6.30 -19.63
C LEU A 288 4.76 7.57 -20.22
N VAL A 289 4.00 8.40 -20.94
CA VAL A 289 4.48 9.70 -21.43
C VAL A 289 4.77 10.66 -20.26
N ASN A 290 3.93 10.67 -19.22
CA ASN A 290 4.19 11.44 -17.99
C ASN A 290 5.43 10.93 -17.24
N VAL A 291 5.67 9.62 -17.27
CA VAL A 291 6.89 9.04 -16.72
C VAL A 291 8.10 9.52 -17.51
N ILE A 292 8.10 9.45 -18.84
CA ILE A 292 9.21 9.93 -19.68
C ILE A 292 9.49 11.43 -19.42
N ARG A 293 8.44 12.25 -19.31
CA ARG A 293 8.51 13.70 -19.02
C ARG A 293 9.01 14.06 -17.60
N GLY A 294 9.25 13.09 -16.74
CA GLY A 294 9.74 13.33 -15.38
C GLY A 294 8.68 13.82 -14.39
N GLN A 295 7.40 13.73 -14.75
CA GLN A 295 6.28 14.12 -13.90
C GLN A 295 5.84 12.98 -12.98
N MET A 296 6.09 11.73 -13.39
CA MET A 296 5.75 10.50 -12.67
C MET A 296 6.92 9.51 -12.68
N ASN A 297 6.86 8.53 -11.80
CA ASN A 297 7.61 7.28 -11.86
C ASN A 297 6.66 6.11 -12.15
N LEU A 298 7.20 4.92 -12.38
CA LEU A 298 6.36 3.72 -12.49
C LEU A 298 5.70 3.38 -11.15
N VAL A 299 6.47 3.47 -10.07
CA VAL A 299 6.04 3.17 -8.71
C VAL A 299 6.03 4.43 -7.84
N GLY A 300 4.94 4.66 -7.13
CA GLY A 300 4.75 5.79 -6.23
C GLY A 300 3.31 5.96 -5.77
N PRO A 301 3.02 6.90 -4.87
CA PRO A 301 1.65 7.24 -4.50
C PRO A 301 0.85 7.69 -5.73
N ARG A 302 -0.43 7.33 -5.79
CA ARG A 302 -1.30 7.76 -6.91
C ARG A 302 -1.52 9.28 -6.82
N PRO A 303 -1.45 10.04 -7.93
CA PRO A 303 -1.64 11.48 -7.89
C PRO A 303 -3.12 11.84 -7.79
N HIS A 304 -3.51 12.71 -6.85
CA HIS A 304 -4.90 13.15 -6.66
C HIS A 304 -5.22 14.41 -7.46
N PRO A 305 -6.51 14.63 -7.80
CA PRO A 305 -6.94 15.89 -8.40
C PRO A 305 -6.65 17.05 -7.44
N VAL A 306 -6.36 18.23 -8.02
CA VAL A 306 -6.06 19.43 -7.23
C VAL A 306 -7.25 19.83 -6.37
N CYS A 307 -8.47 19.69 -6.86
CA CYS A 307 -9.70 20.05 -6.15
C CYS A 307 -9.88 19.30 -4.83
N ASN A 308 -9.61 17.99 -4.80
CA ASN A 308 -9.81 17.18 -3.59
C ASN A 308 -8.69 17.38 -2.56
N PHE A 309 -7.53 17.91 -2.97
CA PHE A 309 -6.35 17.92 -2.11
C PHE A 309 -6.52 18.80 -0.88
N GLY A 310 -7.22 19.94 -1.00
CA GLY A 310 -7.51 20.82 0.15
C GLY A 310 -8.31 20.09 1.22
N LEU A 311 -9.44 19.50 0.81
CA LEU A 311 -10.35 18.73 1.67
C LEU A 311 -9.62 17.62 2.43
N PHE A 312 -8.84 16.80 1.71
CA PHE A 312 -8.12 15.69 2.34
C PHE A 312 -6.94 16.15 3.21
N ARG A 313 -6.31 17.28 2.87
CA ARG A 313 -5.21 17.83 3.67
C ARG A 313 -5.67 18.32 5.03
N GLU A 314 -6.88 18.85 5.11
CA GLU A 314 -7.48 19.32 6.35
C GLU A 314 -7.97 18.15 7.22
N ALA A 315 -8.53 17.12 6.59
CA ALA A 315 -9.12 15.98 7.29
C ALA A 315 -8.12 14.88 7.69
N ILE A 316 -7.05 14.66 6.91
CA ILE A 316 -6.13 13.53 7.09
C ILE A 316 -4.75 14.03 7.54
N PRO A 317 -4.24 13.59 8.70
CA PRO A 317 -2.91 13.97 9.16
C PRO A 317 -1.82 13.54 8.17
N TYR A 318 -0.82 14.41 8.00
CA TYR A 318 0.33 14.20 7.11
C TYR A 318 -0.03 13.99 5.63
N TYR A 319 -1.26 14.32 5.20
CA TYR A 319 -1.70 14.13 3.81
C TYR A 319 -0.82 14.86 2.78
N ALA A 320 -0.08 15.91 3.15
CA ALA A 320 0.86 16.55 2.23
C ALA A 320 2.12 15.71 1.94
N ALA A 321 2.48 14.76 2.81
CA ALA A 321 3.71 14.00 2.70
C ALA A 321 3.77 13.10 1.46
N ARG A 322 2.62 12.70 0.90
CA ARG A 322 2.52 11.98 -0.40
C ARG A 322 3.07 12.75 -1.59
N CYS A 323 3.11 14.08 -1.50
CA CYS A 323 3.74 14.93 -2.50
C CYS A 323 5.27 15.03 -2.32
N SER A 324 5.89 14.36 -1.34
CA SER A 324 7.36 14.42 -1.13
C SER A 324 8.16 13.65 -2.20
N VAL A 325 7.53 12.70 -2.86
CA VAL A 325 8.11 11.85 -3.92
C VAL A 325 7.37 12.05 -5.24
N LEU A 326 7.94 11.54 -6.34
CA LEU A 326 7.22 11.51 -7.61
C LEU A 326 6.04 10.53 -7.50
N PRO A 327 4.85 10.90 -8.01
CA PRO A 327 3.72 9.99 -8.06
C PRO A 327 3.99 8.80 -9.00
N GLY A 328 3.26 7.70 -8.78
CA GLY A 328 3.37 6.45 -9.53
C GLY A 328 2.19 6.19 -10.47
N ILE A 329 2.42 5.40 -11.52
CA ILE A 329 1.33 4.74 -12.26
C ILE A 329 0.70 3.67 -11.35
N THR A 330 1.57 2.86 -10.73
CA THR A 330 1.20 1.88 -9.71
C THR A 330 1.85 2.24 -8.36
N GLY A 331 1.37 1.63 -7.28
CA GLY A 331 1.76 2.00 -5.92
C GLY A 331 1.31 0.98 -4.90
N TRP A 332 1.91 1.06 -3.71
CA TRP A 332 1.62 0.12 -2.63
C TRP A 332 0.15 0.16 -2.20
N ALA A 333 -0.40 1.37 -2.03
CA ALA A 333 -1.82 1.55 -1.73
C ALA A 333 -2.71 0.92 -2.82
N GLN A 334 -2.43 1.14 -4.11
CA GLN A 334 -3.26 0.59 -5.20
C GLN A 334 -3.32 -0.94 -5.21
N ILE A 335 -2.24 -1.62 -4.79
CA ILE A 335 -2.20 -3.09 -4.75
C ILE A 335 -2.87 -3.63 -3.48
N ARG A 336 -2.69 -2.95 -2.35
CA ARG A 336 -3.18 -3.40 -1.04
C ARG A 336 -4.61 -2.97 -0.78
N TYR A 337 -5.04 -1.83 -1.34
CA TYR A 337 -6.29 -1.15 -1.07
C TYR A 337 -6.79 -0.39 -2.30
N ARG A 338 -7.63 -1.05 -3.10
CA ARG A 338 -7.94 -0.67 -4.49
C ARG A 338 -8.62 0.69 -4.64
N TYR A 339 -9.80 0.85 -4.05
CA TYR A 339 -10.66 2.03 -4.20
C TYR A 339 -11.09 2.57 -2.84
N ALA A 340 -11.34 3.87 -2.80
CA ALA A 340 -11.94 4.55 -1.65
C ALA A 340 -13.17 5.32 -2.14
N ASN A 341 -14.25 5.20 -1.38
CA ASN A 341 -15.54 5.86 -1.62
C ASN A 341 -15.95 6.79 -0.45
N ASN A 342 -15.14 6.88 0.60
CA ASN A 342 -15.33 7.80 1.73
C ASN A 342 -13.98 8.22 2.34
N LEU A 343 -14.04 9.12 3.32
CA LEU A 343 -12.86 9.71 3.97
C LEU A 343 -12.06 8.67 4.76
N GLU A 344 -12.73 7.73 5.42
CA GLU A 344 -12.10 6.67 6.22
C GLU A 344 -11.29 5.73 5.31
N GLN A 345 -11.86 5.34 4.16
CA GLN A 345 -11.20 4.51 3.17
C GLN A 345 -10.02 5.25 2.51
N GLU A 346 -10.11 6.56 2.29
CA GLU A 346 -8.98 7.34 1.78
C GLU A 346 -7.88 7.51 2.85
N THR A 347 -8.26 7.64 4.13
CA THR A 347 -7.33 7.61 5.26
C THR A 347 -6.58 6.27 5.30
N GLU A 348 -7.28 5.16 5.09
CA GLU A 348 -6.67 3.83 5.02
C GLU A 348 -5.67 3.69 3.86
N LYS A 349 -6.00 4.25 2.68
CA LYS A 349 -5.05 4.32 1.56
C LYS A 349 -3.85 5.19 1.89
N MET A 350 -4.06 6.29 2.59
CA MET A 350 -2.99 7.17 3.04
C MET A 350 -2.00 6.43 3.95
N ARG A 351 -2.49 5.54 4.84
CA ARG A 351 -1.62 4.69 5.68
C ARG A 351 -0.65 3.84 4.84
N TYR A 352 -1.11 3.30 3.71
CA TYR A 352 -0.26 2.55 2.77
C TYR A 352 0.70 3.45 1.97
N ASP A 353 0.25 4.61 1.51
CA ASP A 353 1.11 5.55 0.78
C ASP A 353 2.26 6.07 1.67
N LEU A 354 1.95 6.41 2.93
CA LEU A 354 2.98 6.81 3.90
C LEU A 354 3.96 5.69 4.22
N TYR A 355 3.48 4.45 4.35
CA TYR A 355 4.35 3.29 4.50
C TYR A 355 5.31 3.15 3.32
N TYR A 356 4.82 3.30 2.09
CA TYR A 356 5.68 3.26 0.90
C TYR A 356 6.73 4.36 0.93
N ILE A 357 6.37 5.60 1.27
CA ILE A 357 7.31 6.72 1.35
C ILE A 357 8.38 6.46 2.42
N LYS A 358 7.99 5.95 3.58
CA LYS A 358 8.91 5.58 4.66
C LYS A 358 9.83 4.41 4.27
N GLN A 359 9.30 3.37 3.62
CA GLN A 359 10.04 2.13 3.32
C GLN A 359 10.51 2.01 1.84
N MET A 360 10.47 3.11 1.10
CA MET A 360 10.83 3.16 -0.32
C MET A 360 12.23 2.55 -0.55
N SER A 361 12.27 1.56 -1.44
CA SER A 361 13.46 0.79 -1.82
C SER A 361 13.21 0.12 -3.18
N LEU A 362 14.28 -0.17 -3.94
CA LEU A 362 14.16 -0.85 -5.23
C LEU A 362 13.49 -2.23 -5.11
N TRP A 363 13.70 -2.92 -4.00
CA TRP A 363 13.06 -4.20 -3.73
C TRP A 363 11.54 -4.06 -3.54
N LEU A 364 11.10 -3.02 -2.81
CA LEU A 364 9.68 -2.74 -2.65
C LEU A 364 9.04 -2.37 -4.01
N ASP A 365 9.73 -1.58 -4.83
CA ASP A 365 9.26 -1.23 -6.17
C ASP A 365 9.10 -2.47 -7.06
N LEU A 366 10.10 -3.36 -7.08
CA LEU A 366 10.03 -4.61 -7.82
C LEU A 366 8.86 -5.47 -7.33
N ARG A 367 8.67 -5.58 -6.01
CA ARG A 367 7.54 -6.31 -5.42
C ARG A 367 6.20 -5.73 -5.87
N ILE A 368 6.07 -4.41 -5.90
CA ILE A 368 4.88 -3.71 -6.37
C ILE A 368 4.64 -4.04 -7.84
N ILE A 369 5.65 -3.89 -8.70
CA ILE A 369 5.54 -4.18 -10.14
C ILE A 369 5.09 -5.62 -10.38
N LEU A 370 5.72 -6.60 -9.72
CA LEU A 370 5.36 -8.02 -9.86
C LEU A 370 3.94 -8.31 -9.37
N GLN A 371 3.52 -7.71 -8.27
CA GLN A 371 2.15 -7.86 -7.76
C GLN A 371 1.12 -7.21 -8.68
N THR A 372 1.43 -6.05 -9.26
CA THR A 372 0.60 -5.40 -10.28
C THR A 372 0.47 -6.26 -11.53
N GLY A 373 1.57 -6.84 -12.01
CA GLY A 373 1.57 -7.80 -13.13
C GLY A 373 0.72 -9.04 -12.83
N ARG A 374 0.82 -9.59 -11.62
CA ARG A 374 -0.03 -10.72 -11.18
C ARG A 374 -1.51 -10.34 -11.16
N LEU A 375 -1.86 -9.15 -10.64
CA LEU A 375 -3.23 -8.66 -10.61
C LEU A 375 -3.78 -8.47 -12.04
N PHE A 376 -2.97 -7.89 -12.93
CA PHE A 376 -3.31 -7.77 -14.35
C PHE A 376 -3.53 -9.16 -14.98
N LEU A 377 -2.62 -10.11 -14.80
CA LEU A 377 -2.77 -11.46 -15.35
C LEU A 377 -4.01 -12.18 -14.80
N SER A 378 -4.28 -12.05 -13.50
CA SER A 378 -5.52 -12.61 -12.91
C SER A 378 -6.77 -11.98 -13.51
N SER A 379 -6.74 -10.68 -13.84
CA SER A 379 -7.88 -9.99 -14.45
C SER A 379 -8.18 -10.42 -15.90
N LEU A 380 -7.19 -10.95 -16.61
CA LEU A 380 -7.36 -11.56 -17.94
C LEU A 380 -8.06 -12.93 -17.87
N THR A 381 -7.84 -13.69 -16.79
CA THR A 381 -8.38 -15.04 -16.62
C THR A 381 -9.75 -15.09 -15.94
N SER A 382 -10.14 -14.06 -15.18
CA SER A 382 -11.45 -14.00 -14.54
C SER A 382 -12.56 -13.75 -15.56
N ALA A 383 -13.73 -14.37 -15.41
CA ALA A 383 -14.90 -14.08 -16.24
C ALA A 383 -15.45 -12.66 -15.97
N PRO A 384 -16.21 -12.05 -16.90
CA PRO A 384 -16.79 -10.71 -16.74
C PRO A 384 -17.73 -10.50 -15.54
N GLY A 385 -18.18 -11.58 -14.87
CA GLY A 385 -19.08 -11.52 -13.71
C GLY A 385 -18.41 -11.70 -12.34
N ASP A 386 -17.26 -12.37 -12.25
CA ASP A 386 -16.66 -12.77 -10.95
C ASP A 386 -15.78 -11.70 -10.31
N ALA A 387 -15.50 -10.64 -11.06
CA ALA A 387 -14.72 -9.54 -10.56
C ALA A 387 -15.65 -8.35 -10.38
N ASP A 388 -16.27 -8.28 -9.20
CA ASP A 388 -16.77 -7.04 -8.60
C ASP A 388 -15.61 -6.02 -8.55
N PHE A 389 -15.35 -5.41 -9.70
CA PHE A 389 -14.34 -4.36 -9.88
C PHE A 389 -14.83 -3.02 -9.34
N TYR A 390 -16.09 -2.95 -8.90
CA TYR A 390 -16.78 -1.71 -8.48
C TYR A 390 -17.63 -1.84 -7.21
N THR A 391 -17.65 -3.00 -6.56
CA THR A 391 -18.59 -3.29 -5.47
C THR A 391 -17.94 -4.17 -4.42
N ALA A 392 -17.63 -3.62 -3.25
CA ALA A 392 -18.30 -4.23 -2.11
C ALA A 392 -19.75 -3.72 -2.25
N PRO A 393 -20.76 -4.58 -2.39
CA PRO A 393 -22.12 -4.09 -2.31
C PRO A 393 -22.28 -3.56 -0.89
N VAL A 394 -22.32 -2.24 -0.74
CA VAL A 394 -23.04 -1.66 0.39
C VAL A 394 -24.46 -2.16 0.18
N THR A 395 -24.91 -3.03 1.07
CA THR A 395 -26.26 -3.57 0.98
C THR A 395 -27.25 -2.40 0.95
N GLN A 396 -28.39 -2.55 0.27
CA GLN A 396 -29.43 -1.50 0.26
C GLN A 396 -29.84 -1.10 1.69
N GLN A 397 -29.70 -2.03 2.65
CA GLN A 397 -29.80 -1.80 4.10
C GLN A 397 -28.70 -0.91 4.69
N GLU A 398 -27.44 -1.06 4.29
CA GLU A 398 -26.36 -0.17 4.73
C GLU A 398 -26.47 1.24 4.11
N CYS A 399 -26.93 1.37 2.86
CA CYS A 399 -27.23 2.69 2.29
C CYS A 399 -28.34 3.39 3.07
N ALA A 400 -29.43 2.70 3.39
CA ALA A 400 -30.52 3.25 4.20
C ALA A 400 -30.05 3.61 5.63
N ARG A 401 -29.13 2.83 6.20
CA ARG A 401 -28.53 3.09 7.52
C ARG A 401 -27.62 4.31 7.51
N LEU A 402 -26.78 4.46 6.49
CA LEU A 402 -25.89 5.61 6.31
C LEU A 402 -26.67 6.89 5.97
N GLU A 403 -27.75 6.80 5.18
CA GLU A 403 -28.66 7.94 4.93
C GLU A 403 -29.38 8.39 6.20
N ALA A 404 -29.73 7.45 7.09
CA ALA A 404 -30.33 7.76 8.40
C ALA A 404 -29.31 8.36 9.39
N GLU A 405 -28.04 7.95 9.34
CA GLU A 405 -26.96 8.48 10.16
C GLU A 405 -26.44 9.85 9.66
N CYS A 406 -26.47 10.09 8.35
CA CYS A 406 -26.04 11.36 7.74
C CYS A 406 -27.13 12.43 7.69
N ARG A 407 -28.40 12.12 8.04
CA ARG A 407 -29.42 13.17 8.23
C ARG A 407 -29.04 14.01 9.45
N PRO A 408 -28.80 15.31 9.31
CA PRO A 408 -28.49 16.15 10.45
C PRO A 408 -29.69 16.15 11.40
N LYS A 409 -29.50 15.70 12.65
CA LYS A 409 -30.56 15.62 13.67
C LYS A 409 -31.14 16.99 14.07
N ARG A 410 -30.60 18.09 13.52
CA ARG A 410 -31.12 19.46 13.61
C ARG A 410 -30.79 20.21 12.31
N PRO A 411 -31.66 21.09 11.81
CA PRO A 411 -31.30 21.99 10.71
C PRO A 411 -30.08 22.83 11.11
N ALA A 412 -29.09 22.91 10.22
CA ALA A 412 -27.93 23.77 10.41
C ALA A 412 -28.39 25.23 10.50
N PRO A 413 -27.84 26.05 11.42
CA PRO A 413 -28.12 27.48 11.45
C PRO A 413 -27.66 28.11 10.13
N ALA A 414 -28.46 29.05 9.62
CA ALA A 414 -28.15 29.76 8.37
C ALA A 414 -26.74 30.37 8.42
N LEU A 415 -25.91 29.99 7.45
CA LEU A 415 -24.57 30.53 7.27
C LEU A 415 -24.68 32.04 7.00
N GLN A 416 -24.15 32.87 7.91
CA GLN A 416 -23.90 34.28 7.63
C GLN A 416 -22.76 34.40 6.59
N PRO A 417 -22.82 35.36 5.66
CA PRO A 417 -21.78 35.54 4.66
C PRO A 417 -20.45 35.96 5.32
N VAL A 418 -19.40 35.19 5.04
CA VAL A 418 -18.02 35.44 5.50
C VAL A 418 -17.48 36.70 4.83
N PRO A 419 -16.88 37.66 5.55
CA PRO A 419 -16.29 38.85 4.95
C PRO A 419 -15.05 38.51 4.12
N ARG A 420 -14.95 39.10 2.92
CA ARG A 420 -13.77 38.99 2.04
C ARG A 420 -12.54 39.56 2.75
N LEU A 421 -11.60 38.69 3.13
CA LEU A 421 -10.26 39.10 3.56
C LEU A 421 -9.49 39.66 2.35
N ARG A 422 -9.22 40.97 2.35
CA ARG A 422 -8.24 41.61 1.46
C ARG A 422 -6.85 41.14 1.87
N TYR A 423 -6.10 40.59 0.92
CA TYR A 423 -4.67 40.32 1.10
C TYR A 423 -3.92 41.66 1.19
N ALA A 424 -3.21 41.90 2.29
CA ALA A 424 -2.20 42.95 2.38
C ALA A 424 -0.95 42.43 1.66
N GLY A 425 -0.64 43.01 0.49
CA GLY A 425 0.53 42.60 -0.28
C GLY A 425 0.65 43.12 -1.71
N ASP A 426 -0.39 43.74 -2.29
CA ASP A 426 -0.33 44.32 -3.64
C ASP A 426 -0.65 45.81 -3.62
N THR A 427 0.36 46.62 -3.28
CA THR A 427 0.44 48.03 -3.68
C THR A 427 1.83 48.28 -4.26
N GLU A 428 1.86 48.34 -5.58
CA GLU A 428 2.61 49.33 -6.37
C GLU A 428 4.13 49.33 -6.26
N THR A 429 4.77 48.49 -7.06
CA THR A 429 6.02 48.85 -7.73
C THR A 429 5.90 48.48 -9.21
N ARG A 430 5.32 49.39 -10.00
CA ARG A 430 5.46 49.45 -11.47
C ARG A 430 4.90 50.79 -11.96
N SER A 431 5.61 51.87 -11.66
CA SER A 431 5.66 53.01 -12.57
C SER A 431 6.82 52.78 -13.56
N ALA A 432 6.71 53.40 -14.73
CA ALA A 432 7.67 53.42 -15.84
C ALA A 432 7.64 52.19 -16.77
N LEU A 433 6.69 52.20 -17.72
CA LEU A 433 7.00 52.08 -19.14
C LEU A 433 5.78 52.47 -19.99
N GLN A 434 6.03 53.36 -20.95
CA GLN A 434 5.21 53.77 -22.10
C GLN A 434 4.27 54.97 -21.90
N ALA A 435 4.81 56.13 -22.28
CA ALA A 435 4.10 57.19 -22.99
C ALA A 435 4.53 57.13 -24.48
N PRO A 436 3.81 57.80 -25.40
CA PRO A 436 3.40 57.30 -26.72
C PRO A 436 4.49 57.07 -27.76
#